data_AF-B7PJ56-F1
#
_entry.id   AF-B7PJ56-F1
#
_cell.length_a   1.000
_cell.length_b   1.000
_cell.length_c   1.000
_cell.angle_alpha   90.00
_cell.angle_beta   90.00
_cell.angle_gamma   90.00
#
_symmetry.space_group_name_H-M   'P 1'
#
loop_
_entity.id
_entity.type
_entity.pdbx_description
1 polymer ?
#
loop_
_entity_poly.entity_id
_entity_poly.type
_entity_poly.pdbx_seq_one_letter_code
_entity_poly.pdbx_strand_id
1 'polypeptide(L)'
;STLIQNMNQTVDPCENFYEFACGGWVHRHPIPEDRSSLDEASLGLPDRTYFLKGLNDSVVAAYLKLMTEAAQLLGADKKAAQTELREALQFEIALANIDWDRYFNSLLVDKVTPDEPIIVVVPKFVQQFESLILRTPARTVANYMVWWVVLQSYATLGKPWRERLQEFGSVLTGETREMARWEQCMGSLTGYLGIALSSLYVRHFFQDESKGAALDMVNFIMKEFMSILEDINWMDEQTRQRARAKALAIQPYIGYPEELLKDALVEEHYSNINGVNTQGENIADNGGIKEAFNAYKKWVKQNGPEARLPGLKYTPQQLFWISAANMFNVLCRVIGPTSNSPEFAAEFNCPVGSPMNPVNKCIVW
;
A
#
# COMPACT_ATOMS: atom_id res chain seq x y z
N SER A 1 8.33 -26.73 10.29
CA SER A 1 7.40 -25.59 10.09
C SER A 1 7.15 -25.41 8.60
N THR A 2 6.12 -24.65 8.20
CA THR A 2 5.81 -24.42 6.77
C THR A 2 6.91 -23.65 6.04
N LEU A 3 7.65 -22.79 6.76
CA LEU A 3 8.87 -22.13 6.27
C LEU A 3 9.84 -23.14 5.63
N ILE A 4 10.13 -24.26 6.31
CA ILE A 4 11.00 -25.35 5.82
C ILE A 4 10.45 -26.01 4.53
N GLN A 5 9.15 -25.93 4.27
CA GLN A 5 8.50 -26.56 3.10
C GLN A 5 8.43 -25.64 1.87
N ASN A 6 8.61 -24.33 2.07
CA ASN A 6 8.79 -23.36 0.97
C ASN A 6 10.27 -23.24 0.57
N MET A 7 11.20 -23.44 1.51
CA MET A 7 12.64 -23.36 1.28
C MET A 7 13.19 -24.52 0.45
N ASN A 8 13.83 -24.23 -0.69
CA ASN A 8 14.64 -25.23 -1.40
C ASN A 8 16.05 -25.31 -0.80
N GLN A 9 16.22 -26.11 0.25
CA GLN A 9 17.49 -26.25 0.97
C GLN A 9 18.63 -26.96 0.20
N THR A 10 18.44 -27.32 -1.08
CA THR A 10 19.52 -27.82 -1.95
C THR A 10 20.24 -26.70 -2.71
N VAL A 11 19.66 -25.50 -2.75
CA VAL A 11 20.22 -24.31 -3.42
C VAL A 11 20.97 -23.44 -2.42
N ASP A 12 22.08 -22.84 -2.86
CA ASP A 12 22.86 -21.94 -2.02
C ASP A 12 22.15 -20.56 -1.90
N PRO A 13 21.90 -20.05 -0.68
CA PRO A 13 21.31 -18.72 -0.47
C PRO A 13 22.10 -17.57 -1.11
N CYS A 14 23.38 -17.77 -1.44
CA CYS A 14 24.25 -16.79 -2.06
C CYS A 14 24.26 -16.85 -3.60
N GLU A 15 23.72 -17.93 -4.19
CA GLU A 15 23.55 -18.11 -5.64
C GLU A 15 22.11 -17.80 -6.08
N ASN A 16 21.10 -18.18 -5.31
CA ASN A 16 19.71 -17.77 -5.55
C ASN A 16 18.89 -17.80 -4.25
N PHE A 17 18.81 -16.66 -3.55
CA PHE A 17 18.12 -16.58 -2.26
C PHE A 17 16.61 -16.83 -2.37
N TYR A 18 15.97 -16.44 -3.48
CA TYR A 18 14.54 -16.66 -3.68
C TYR A 18 14.22 -18.14 -3.91
N GLU A 19 15.02 -18.86 -4.68
CA GLU A 19 14.88 -20.32 -4.80
C GLU A 19 15.17 -21.00 -3.45
N PHE A 20 16.23 -20.60 -2.74
CA PHE A 20 16.52 -21.10 -1.39
C PHE A 20 15.38 -20.85 -0.37
N ALA A 21 14.72 -19.69 -0.42
CA ALA A 21 13.71 -19.28 0.57
C ALA A 21 12.27 -19.68 0.19
N CYS A 22 11.95 -19.65 -1.10
CA CYS A 22 10.60 -19.78 -1.67
C CYS A 22 10.52 -20.81 -2.81
N GLY A 23 11.63 -21.35 -3.32
CA GLY A 23 11.68 -22.21 -4.50
C GLY A 23 10.77 -23.43 -4.46
N GLY A 24 10.63 -24.05 -3.28
CA GLY A 24 9.68 -25.14 -3.07
C GLY A 24 8.21 -24.74 -3.33
N TRP A 25 7.86 -23.46 -3.26
CA TRP A 25 6.58 -22.89 -3.67
C TRP A 25 6.57 -22.46 -5.15
N VAL A 26 7.65 -21.80 -5.61
CA VAL A 26 7.79 -21.23 -6.97
C VAL A 26 7.80 -22.28 -8.07
N HIS A 27 8.41 -23.44 -7.81
CA HIS A 27 8.46 -24.58 -8.75
C HIS A 27 7.07 -25.13 -9.15
N ARG A 28 5.99 -24.56 -8.59
CA ARG A 28 4.59 -24.91 -8.84
C ARG A 28 3.79 -23.81 -9.57
N HIS A 29 4.17 -22.51 -9.54
CA HIS A 29 3.36 -21.40 -10.10
C HIS A 29 4.19 -20.15 -10.53
N PRO A 30 4.24 -19.77 -11.83
CA PRO A 30 4.90 -18.52 -12.32
C PRO A 30 4.03 -17.62 -13.24
N ILE A 31 3.89 -16.30 -12.97
CA ILE A 31 3.04 -15.33 -13.73
C ILE A 31 3.60 -13.85 -13.68
N PRO A 32 3.33 -12.94 -14.66
CA PRO A 32 3.71 -11.50 -14.67
C PRO A 32 2.58 -10.41 -14.44
N GLU A 33 2.92 -9.09 -14.37
CA GLU A 33 2.20 -7.85 -13.88
C GLU A 33 2.37 -6.64 -14.89
N ASP A 34 2.11 -5.29 -14.74
CA ASP A 34 1.57 -4.29 -13.75
C ASP A 34 1.19 -2.90 -14.43
N ARG A 35 0.42 -1.93 -13.83
CA ARG A 35 0.50 -0.39 -13.94
C ARG A 35 -0.70 0.51 -13.44
N SER A 36 -0.52 1.65 -12.70
CA SER A 36 -1.48 2.82 -12.45
C SER A 36 -0.97 4.04 -11.51
N SER A 37 -1.76 5.10 -11.10
CA SER A 37 -1.33 6.50 -10.58
C SER A 37 -2.33 7.47 -9.76
N LEU A 38 -1.98 8.78 -9.39
CA LEU A 38 -2.75 10.05 -8.91
C LEU A 38 -2.84 10.47 -7.35
N ASP A 39 -3.18 11.67 -6.73
CA ASP A 39 -3.39 13.21 -6.91
C ASP A 39 -3.77 13.95 -5.50
N GLU A 40 -3.86 15.32 -5.23
CA GLU A 40 -4.49 16.19 -4.08
C GLU A 40 -3.78 17.30 -3.07
N ALA A 41 -3.61 18.65 -3.29
CA ALA A 41 -3.36 19.84 -2.34
C ALA A 41 -1.97 20.30 -1.64
N SER A 42 -1.87 21.54 -1.01
CA SER A 42 -0.65 22.27 -0.44
C SER A 42 -0.82 23.26 0.82
N LEU A 43 0.21 24.04 1.28
CA LEU A 43 0.34 24.78 2.60
C LEU A 43 0.43 26.36 2.61
N GLY A 44 0.46 27.00 3.80
CA GLY A 44 0.18 28.44 4.05
C GLY A 44 1.31 29.46 4.37
N LEU A 45 2.58 29.04 4.48
CA LEU A 45 3.75 29.93 4.28
C LEU A 45 4.39 29.56 2.92
N PRO A 46 5.22 30.44 2.29
CA PRO A 46 5.67 30.24 0.91
C PRO A 46 6.35 28.89 0.62
N ASP A 47 7.06 28.33 1.61
CA ASP A 47 7.56 26.96 1.58
C ASP A 47 7.84 26.44 3.00
N ARG A 48 8.05 25.12 3.13
CA ARG A 48 8.31 24.42 4.40
C ARG A 48 9.55 24.90 5.17
N THR A 49 10.55 25.48 4.51
CA THR A 49 11.81 25.92 5.17
C THR A 49 11.62 27.10 6.11
N TYR A 50 10.52 27.86 5.99
CA TYR A 50 10.19 28.90 6.97
C TYR A 50 9.75 28.29 8.31
N PHE A 51 8.84 27.32 8.29
CA PHE A 51 8.36 26.63 9.49
C PHE A 51 9.47 25.89 10.24
N LEU A 52 10.40 25.25 9.51
CA LEU A 52 11.54 24.50 10.09
C LEU A 52 12.48 25.34 10.97
N LYS A 53 12.40 26.68 10.91
CA LYS A 53 13.17 27.59 11.78
C LYS A 53 12.56 27.70 13.20
N GLY A 54 11.31 27.26 13.37
CA GLY A 54 10.62 27.16 14.66
C GLY A 54 10.12 28.49 15.24
N LEU A 55 9.36 28.41 16.33
CA LEU A 55 8.63 29.54 16.95
C LEU A 55 9.49 30.75 17.42
N ASN A 56 10.81 30.61 17.43
CA ASN A 56 11.74 31.68 17.83
C ASN A 56 12.28 32.47 16.61
N ASP A 57 12.01 32.02 15.38
CA ASP A 57 12.37 32.73 14.16
C ASP A 57 11.50 33.98 13.96
N SER A 58 12.09 35.03 13.38
CA SER A 58 11.41 36.32 13.21
C SER A 58 10.28 36.28 12.17
N VAL A 59 10.36 35.42 11.15
CA VAL A 59 9.29 35.24 10.15
C VAL A 59 8.16 34.39 10.73
N VAL A 60 8.49 33.31 11.44
CA VAL A 60 7.50 32.46 12.13
C VAL A 60 6.76 33.26 13.22
N ALA A 61 7.45 34.10 13.97
CA ALA A 61 6.84 35.00 14.95
C ALA A 61 5.98 36.11 14.30
N ALA A 62 6.40 36.63 13.13
CA ALA A 62 5.60 37.59 12.36
C ALA A 62 4.32 36.95 11.78
N TYR A 63 4.39 35.67 11.37
CA TYR A 63 3.23 34.92 10.91
C TYR A 63 2.23 34.66 12.04
N LEU A 64 2.70 34.20 13.22
CA LEU A 64 1.86 34.08 14.41
C LEU A 64 1.15 35.39 14.77
N LYS A 65 1.87 36.51 14.67
CA LYS A 65 1.33 37.85 14.88
C LYS A 65 0.24 38.17 13.86
N LEU A 66 0.47 37.94 12.56
CA LEU A 66 -0.51 38.14 11.49
C LEU A 66 -1.79 37.33 11.73
N MET A 67 -1.68 36.04 12.03
CA MET A 67 -2.82 35.18 12.38
C MET A 67 -3.60 35.79 13.56
N THR A 68 -2.88 36.16 14.63
CA THR A 68 -3.46 36.66 15.88
C THR A 68 -4.14 38.03 15.71
N GLU A 69 -3.60 38.92 14.87
CA GLU A 69 -4.21 40.22 14.55
C GLU A 69 -5.41 40.08 13.60
N ALA A 70 -5.35 39.16 12.62
CA ALA A 70 -6.49 38.84 11.76
C ALA A 70 -7.69 38.30 12.54
N ALA A 71 -7.47 37.38 13.50
CA ALA A 71 -8.54 36.87 14.36
C ALA A 71 -9.15 37.96 15.28
N GLN A 72 -8.36 38.90 15.77
CA GLN A 72 -8.86 40.07 16.52
C GLN A 72 -9.74 40.98 15.64
N LEU A 73 -9.38 41.19 14.37
CA LEU A 73 -10.21 41.93 13.40
C LEU A 73 -11.53 41.21 13.09
N LEU A 74 -11.56 39.88 13.19
CA LEU A 74 -12.76 39.05 13.09
C LEU A 74 -13.55 38.95 14.42
N GLY A 75 -13.13 39.67 15.48
CA GLY A 75 -13.84 39.77 16.75
C GLY A 75 -13.49 38.71 17.80
N ALA A 76 -12.45 37.91 17.59
CA ALA A 76 -11.98 36.95 18.60
C ALA A 76 -11.32 37.64 19.80
N ASP A 77 -11.45 37.05 21.00
CA ASP A 77 -10.70 37.52 22.17
C ASP A 77 -9.19 37.42 21.93
N LYS A 78 -8.46 38.48 22.31
CA LYS A 78 -7.02 38.60 22.10
C LYS A 78 -6.21 37.49 22.76
N LYS A 79 -6.64 37.02 23.94
CA LYS A 79 -5.90 36.03 24.74
C LYS A 79 -6.23 34.60 24.32
N ALA A 80 -7.48 34.33 23.94
CA ALA A 80 -7.89 33.09 23.29
C ALA A 80 -7.18 32.91 21.93
N ALA A 81 -7.30 33.90 21.03
CA ALA A 81 -6.68 33.87 19.71
C ALA A 81 -5.15 33.67 19.77
N GLN A 82 -4.45 34.37 20.67
CA GLN A 82 -3.00 34.21 20.84
C GLN A 82 -2.59 32.81 21.36
N THR A 83 -3.52 32.06 21.96
CA THR A 83 -3.30 30.69 22.43
C THR A 83 -3.61 29.70 21.30
N GLU A 84 -4.84 29.73 20.77
CA GLU A 84 -5.33 28.81 19.74
C GLU A 84 -4.50 28.87 18.44
N LEU A 85 -4.09 30.07 18.03
CA LEU A 85 -3.29 30.24 16.80
C LEU A 85 -1.82 29.90 17.01
N ARG A 86 -1.34 29.88 18.26
CA ARG A 86 -0.02 29.34 18.59
C ARG A 86 -0.03 27.81 18.52
N GLU A 87 -1.13 27.17 18.90
CA GLU A 87 -1.33 25.72 18.73
C GLU A 87 -1.50 25.36 17.24
N ALA A 88 -2.25 26.15 16.47
CA ALA A 88 -2.35 26.00 15.01
C ALA A 88 -0.99 26.13 14.32
N LEU A 89 -0.18 27.15 14.66
CA LEU A 89 1.16 27.30 14.10
C LEU A 89 2.13 26.21 14.58
N GLN A 90 2.00 25.71 15.82
CA GLN A 90 2.76 24.53 16.26
C GLN A 90 2.40 23.30 15.41
N PHE A 91 1.14 23.16 15.01
CA PHE A 91 0.71 22.09 14.10
C PHE A 91 1.22 22.29 12.66
N GLU A 92 1.23 23.52 12.11
CA GLU A 92 1.85 23.78 10.80
C GLU A 92 3.37 23.54 10.81
N ILE A 93 4.06 23.86 11.91
CA ILE A 93 5.48 23.54 12.10
C ILE A 93 5.72 22.03 12.20
N ALA A 94 4.78 21.28 12.78
CA ALA A 94 4.82 19.83 12.84
C ALA A 94 4.66 19.23 11.42
N LEU A 95 3.62 19.63 10.68
CA LEU A 95 3.41 19.22 9.29
C LEU A 95 4.62 19.45 8.38
N ALA A 96 5.30 20.61 8.52
CA ALA A 96 6.50 20.93 7.75
C ALA A 96 7.76 20.14 8.17
N ASN A 97 7.74 19.54 9.35
CA ASN A 97 8.79 18.69 9.91
C ASN A 97 8.73 17.25 9.36
N ILE A 98 7.53 16.78 8.96
CA ILE A 98 7.42 15.54 8.19
C ILE A 98 7.86 15.84 6.76
N ASP A 99 8.93 15.18 6.34
CA ASP A 99 9.48 15.29 4.99
C ASP A 99 8.65 14.44 4.00
N TRP A 100 7.41 14.86 3.74
CA TRP A 100 6.50 14.19 2.81
C TRP A 100 7.09 14.14 1.39
N ASP A 101 7.75 15.21 0.95
CA ASP A 101 8.49 15.26 -0.32
C ASP A 101 9.46 14.07 -0.42
N ARG A 102 10.33 13.91 0.58
CA ARG A 102 11.29 12.79 0.65
C ARG A 102 10.59 11.45 0.82
N TYR A 103 9.53 11.36 1.62
CA TYR A 103 8.81 10.12 1.85
C TYR A 103 8.21 9.57 0.55
N PHE A 104 7.44 10.38 -0.19
CA PHE A 104 6.85 9.94 -1.45
C PHE A 104 7.91 9.75 -2.55
N ASN A 105 8.90 10.64 -2.67
CA ASN A 105 10.06 10.41 -3.54
C ASN A 105 10.93 9.19 -3.12
N SER A 106 10.72 8.63 -1.92
CA SER A 106 11.39 7.41 -1.45
C SER A 106 10.64 6.11 -1.71
N LEU A 107 9.40 6.18 -2.21
CA LEU A 107 8.55 5.03 -2.49
C LEU A 107 8.10 4.95 -3.96
N LEU A 108 8.17 6.05 -4.71
CA LEU A 108 7.65 6.16 -6.07
C LEU A 108 8.77 6.16 -7.13
N VAL A 109 8.44 5.69 -8.34
CA VAL A 109 9.29 5.77 -9.54
C VAL A 109 9.44 7.23 -9.96
N ASP A 110 8.29 7.81 -10.24
CA ASP A 110 8.15 9.12 -10.84
C ASP A 110 8.22 10.14 -9.71
N LYS A 111 9.17 11.07 -9.83
CA LYS A 111 9.51 11.97 -8.74
C LYS A 111 8.44 13.03 -8.54
N VAL A 112 7.89 13.04 -7.34
CA VAL A 112 6.86 13.95 -6.86
C VAL A 112 7.47 15.35 -6.71
N THR A 113 6.93 16.35 -7.38
CA THR A 113 7.30 17.76 -7.15
C THR A 113 6.66 18.29 -5.86
N PRO A 114 7.23 19.31 -5.19
CA PRO A 114 6.59 19.92 -4.01
C PRO A 114 5.24 20.58 -4.31
N ASP A 115 4.98 20.88 -5.58
CA ASP A 115 3.71 21.38 -6.10
C ASP A 115 2.76 20.25 -6.56
N GLU A 116 3.20 18.99 -6.53
CA GLU A 116 2.36 17.82 -6.85
C GLU A 116 1.41 17.55 -5.68
N PRO A 117 0.16 17.14 -5.94
CA PRO A 117 -0.86 17.15 -4.90
C PRO A 117 -1.07 15.69 -4.33
N ILE A 118 -1.44 15.51 -3.03
CA ILE A 118 -1.70 14.21 -2.35
C ILE A 118 -3.03 14.13 -1.52
N ILE A 119 -4.06 13.42 -2.01
CA ILE A 119 -5.47 13.41 -1.56
C ILE A 119 -5.60 12.90 -0.13
N VAL A 120 -6.13 13.75 0.74
CA VAL A 120 -6.29 13.42 2.16
C VAL A 120 -7.71 12.97 2.49
N VAL A 121 -8.01 11.70 2.16
CA VAL A 121 -9.34 11.07 2.39
C VAL A 121 -9.85 11.21 3.83
N VAL A 122 -8.96 11.22 4.83
CA VAL A 122 -9.31 11.38 6.25
C VAL A 122 -8.38 12.41 6.93
N PRO A 123 -8.63 13.73 6.81
CA PRO A 123 -7.70 14.75 7.31
C PRO A 123 -7.40 14.65 8.80
N LYS A 124 -8.42 14.35 9.61
CA LYS A 124 -8.29 14.16 11.06
C LYS A 124 -7.39 12.99 11.46
N PHE A 125 -7.22 11.99 10.60
CA PHE A 125 -6.27 10.90 10.86
C PHE A 125 -4.83 11.40 10.69
N VAL A 126 -4.51 12.06 9.58
CA VAL A 126 -3.16 12.59 9.32
C VAL A 126 -2.76 13.63 10.38
N GLN A 127 -3.67 14.54 10.74
CA GLN A 127 -3.49 15.52 11.83
C GLN A 127 -3.10 14.88 13.17
N GLN A 128 -3.63 13.68 13.49
CA GLN A 128 -3.36 12.98 14.75
C GLN A 128 -2.22 11.97 14.65
N PHE A 129 -1.97 11.44 13.46
CA PHE A 129 -0.93 10.44 13.18
C PHE A 129 0.46 10.99 13.53
N GLU A 130 0.76 12.25 13.22
CA GLU A 130 2.03 12.86 13.59
C GLU A 130 2.24 12.88 15.11
N SER A 131 1.28 13.43 15.86
CA SER A 131 1.36 13.48 17.32
C SER A 131 1.53 12.07 17.91
N LEU A 132 0.88 11.07 17.31
CA LEU A 132 0.98 9.67 17.71
C LEU A 132 2.35 9.05 17.38
N ILE A 133 2.90 9.27 16.18
CA ILE A 133 4.17 8.64 15.75
C ILE A 133 5.37 9.25 16.47
N LEU A 134 5.38 10.57 16.71
CA LEU A 134 6.46 11.26 17.41
C LEU A 134 6.52 10.92 18.92
N ARG A 135 5.39 10.65 19.56
CA ARG A 135 5.33 10.30 21.00
C ARG A 135 5.44 8.80 21.29
N THR A 136 5.22 7.95 20.28
CA THR A 136 5.27 6.49 20.45
C THR A 136 6.70 5.97 20.39
N PRO A 137 7.18 5.14 21.35
CA PRO A 137 8.52 4.55 21.27
C PRO A 137 8.73 3.74 19.99
N ALA A 138 9.87 3.92 19.32
CA ALA A 138 10.17 3.28 18.03
C ALA A 138 10.05 1.74 18.05
N ARG A 139 10.27 1.07 19.19
CA ARG A 139 10.01 -0.38 19.35
C ARG A 139 8.54 -0.71 19.16
N THR A 140 7.63 0.10 19.68
CA THR A 140 6.18 -0.10 19.56
C THR A 140 5.74 0.08 18.10
N VAL A 141 6.30 1.06 17.39
CA VAL A 141 6.08 1.25 15.95
C VAL A 141 6.59 0.05 15.15
N ALA A 142 7.83 -0.40 15.40
CA ALA A 142 8.40 -1.58 14.75
C ALA A 142 7.57 -2.84 15.00
N ASN A 143 7.16 -3.10 16.25
CA ASN A 143 6.29 -4.23 16.60
C ASN A 143 4.93 -4.15 15.87
N TYR A 144 4.35 -2.96 15.71
CA TYR A 144 3.09 -2.75 14.98
C TYR A 144 3.23 -3.04 13.47
N MET A 145 4.32 -2.57 12.84
CA MET A 145 4.59 -2.84 11.42
C MET A 145 4.86 -4.34 11.18
N VAL A 146 5.65 -4.99 12.06
CA VAL A 146 5.87 -6.44 11.99
C VAL A 146 4.58 -7.23 12.26
N TRP A 147 3.69 -6.75 13.15
CA TRP A 147 2.39 -7.39 13.35
C TRP A 147 1.51 -7.35 12.09
N TRP A 148 1.49 -6.25 11.35
CA TRP A 148 0.77 -6.18 10.06
C TRP A 148 1.31 -7.18 9.03
N VAL A 149 2.63 -7.26 8.87
CA VAL A 149 3.32 -8.25 8.03
C VAL A 149 2.94 -9.69 8.42
N VAL A 150 2.97 -9.98 9.72
CA VAL A 150 2.59 -11.28 10.27
C VAL A 150 1.11 -11.57 10.02
N LEU A 151 0.21 -10.60 10.23
CA LEU A 151 -1.23 -10.72 10.05
C LEU A 151 -1.61 -11.04 8.59
N GLN A 152 -1.06 -10.31 7.62
CA GLN A 152 -1.30 -10.58 6.19
C GLN A 152 -0.82 -11.98 5.78
N SER A 153 0.24 -12.48 6.42
CA SER A 153 0.80 -13.82 6.12
C SER A 153 -0.08 -14.99 6.60
N TYR A 154 -1.07 -14.80 7.49
CA TYR A 154 -1.81 -15.93 8.08
C TYR A 154 -2.49 -16.82 7.04
N ALA A 155 -3.09 -16.25 5.98
CA ALA A 155 -3.88 -16.98 4.99
C ALA A 155 -3.03 -17.88 4.05
N THR A 156 -1.78 -17.49 3.80
CA THR A 156 -0.83 -18.24 2.95
C THR A 156 -0.07 -19.30 3.74
N LEU A 157 0.10 -19.10 5.06
CA LEU A 157 0.78 -20.02 5.97
C LEU A 157 0.02 -21.34 6.22
N GLY A 158 0.73 -22.28 6.87
CA GLY A 158 0.23 -23.62 7.17
C GLY A 158 -0.97 -23.66 8.12
N LYS A 159 -1.65 -24.82 8.16
CA LYS A 159 -2.93 -25.02 8.89
C LYS A 159 -2.95 -24.44 10.33
N PRO A 160 -1.91 -24.62 11.18
CA PRO A 160 -1.92 -24.08 12.54
C PRO A 160 -1.97 -22.55 12.65
N TRP A 161 -1.62 -21.81 11.60
CA TRP A 161 -1.78 -20.35 11.54
C TRP A 161 -3.23 -20.02 11.18
N ARG A 162 -3.74 -20.57 10.07
CA ARG A 162 -5.12 -20.34 9.61
C ARG A 162 -6.18 -20.76 10.62
N GLU A 163 -5.93 -21.81 11.40
CA GLU A 163 -6.80 -22.21 12.51
C GLU A 163 -6.94 -21.10 13.57
N ARG A 164 -5.90 -20.32 13.83
CA ARG A 164 -5.95 -19.16 14.75
C ARG A 164 -6.57 -17.92 14.12
N LEU A 165 -6.41 -17.73 12.80
CA LEU A 165 -7.15 -16.70 12.06
C LEU A 165 -8.66 -17.03 12.06
N GLN A 166 -9.03 -18.30 11.93
CA GLN A 166 -10.42 -18.76 12.02
C GLN A 166 -10.97 -18.64 13.45
N GLU A 167 -10.18 -18.97 14.48
CA GLU A 167 -10.54 -18.76 15.88
C GLU A 167 -10.90 -17.28 16.13
N PHE A 168 -10.05 -16.36 15.69
CA PHE A 168 -10.32 -14.91 15.75
C PHE A 168 -11.52 -14.49 14.88
N GLY A 169 -11.60 -15.00 13.64
CA GLY A 169 -12.72 -14.73 12.72
C GLY A 169 -14.06 -15.16 13.28
N SER A 170 -14.12 -16.29 13.99
CA SER A 170 -15.35 -16.79 14.63
C SER A 170 -15.89 -15.83 15.71
N VAL A 171 -15.04 -15.00 16.33
CA VAL A 171 -15.45 -13.95 17.27
C VAL A 171 -15.97 -12.71 16.54
N LEU A 172 -15.54 -12.46 15.30
CA LEU A 172 -15.98 -11.31 14.48
C LEU A 172 -17.27 -11.59 13.69
N THR A 173 -17.36 -12.75 13.04
CA THR A 173 -18.46 -13.09 12.10
C THR A 173 -19.41 -14.17 12.62
N GLY A 174 -19.04 -14.88 13.70
CA GLY A 174 -19.76 -16.07 14.17
C GLY A 174 -19.47 -17.35 13.36
N GLU A 175 -18.60 -17.29 12.35
CA GLU A 175 -18.34 -18.44 11.47
C GLU A 175 -17.41 -19.47 12.12
N THR A 176 -17.92 -20.69 12.28
CA THR A 176 -17.25 -21.79 13.01
C THR A 176 -16.42 -22.72 12.13
N ARG A 177 -16.30 -22.44 10.81
CA ARG A 177 -15.59 -23.30 9.84
C ARG A 177 -14.58 -22.50 9.01
N GLU A 178 -13.40 -23.06 8.76
CA GLU A 178 -12.47 -22.55 7.75
C GLU A 178 -13.17 -22.58 6.37
N MET A 179 -13.20 -21.45 5.67
CA MET A 179 -13.64 -21.38 4.27
C MET A 179 -12.85 -22.38 3.42
N ALA A 180 -13.45 -23.05 2.43
CA ALA A 180 -12.79 -24.15 1.73
C ALA A 180 -11.52 -23.67 1.00
N ARG A 181 -10.49 -24.51 0.92
CA ARG A 181 -9.22 -24.11 0.29
C ARG A 181 -9.34 -23.73 -1.18
N TRP A 182 -10.33 -24.27 -1.90
CA TRP A 182 -10.62 -23.83 -3.27
C TRP A 182 -11.29 -22.44 -3.29
N GLU A 183 -12.21 -22.15 -2.37
CA GLU A 183 -12.82 -20.82 -2.20
C GLU A 183 -11.77 -19.76 -1.84
N GLN A 184 -10.82 -20.10 -0.94
CA GLN A 184 -9.67 -19.24 -0.62
C GLN A 184 -8.81 -18.95 -1.86
N CYS A 185 -8.43 -19.98 -2.62
CA CYS A 185 -7.66 -19.81 -3.85
C CYS A 185 -8.43 -19.04 -4.93
N MET A 186 -9.74 -19.24 -5.06
CA MET A 186 -10.59 -18.47 -5.99
C MET A 186 -10.67 -16.99 -5.58
N GLY A 187 -10.78 -16.69 -4.28
CA GLY A 187 -10.71 -15.31 -3.78
C GLY A 187 -9.39 -14.63 -4.11
N SER A 188 -8.26 -15.33 -3.92
CA SER A 188 -6.94 -14.84 -4.34
C SER A 188 -6.84 -14.67 -5.86
N LEU A 189 -7.35 -15.62 -6.65
CA LEU A 189 -7.33 -15.58 -8.10
C LEU A 189 -8.14 -14.41 -8.66
N THR A 190 -9.32 -14.14 -8.10
CA THR A 190 -10.13 -12.96 -8.43
C THR A 190 -9.41 -11.66 -8.07
N GLY A 191 -8.69 -11.63 -6.94
CA GLY A 191 -7.94 -10.45 -6.49
C GLY A 191 -6.72 -10.11 -7.35
N TYR A 192 -5.93 -11.11 -7.75
CA TYR A 192 -4.70 -10.88 -8.53
C TYR A 192 -4.89 -10.96 -10.05
N LEU A 193 -5.76 -11.87 -10.53
CA LEU A 193 -5.94 -12.20 -11.95
C LEU A 193 -7.41 -12.08 -12.38
N GLY A 194 -8.16 -11.16 -11.78
CA GLY A 194 -9.59 -10.99 -12.01
C GLY A 194 -9.98 -10.77 -13.48
N ILE A 195 -9.14 -10.11 -14.28
CA ILE A 195 -9.36 -9.89 -15.72
C ILE A 195 -9.19 -11.19 -16.52
N ALA A 196 -8.13 -11.97 -16.29
CA ALA A 196 -7.98 -13.30 -16.90
C ALA A 196 -9.11 -14.27 -16.48
N LEU A 197 -9.47 -14.29 -15.20
CA LEU A 197 -10.55 -15.13 -14.69
C LEU A 197 -11.92 -14.73 -15.27
N SER A 198 -12.20 -13.44 -15.38
CA SER A 198 -13.44 -12.92 -15.98
C SER A 198 -13.52 -13.26 -17.46
N SER A 199 -12.42 -13.15 -18.21
CA SER A 199 -12.33 -13.60 -19.60
C SER A 199 -12.70 -15.08 -19.75
N LEU A 200 -12.10 -15.96 -18.95
CA LEU A 200 -12.40 -17.40 -18.97
C LEU A 200 -13.87 -17.69 -18.59
N TYR A 201 -14.40 -16.99 -17.58
CA TYR A 201 -15.79 -17.13 -17.13
C TYR A 201 -16.79 -16.71 -18.21
N VAL A 202 -16.61 -15.52 -18.80
CA VAL A 202 -17.48 -14.98 -19.84
C VAL A 202 -17.61 -15.96 -21.01
N ARG A 203 -16.48 -16.46 -21.53
CA ARG A 203 -16.44 -17.35 -22.70
C ARG A 203 -17.10 -18.71 -22.50
N HIS A 204 -17.28 -19.17 -21.26
CA HIS A 204 -17.85 -20.48 -20.94
C HIS A 204 -19.27 -20.42 -20.36
N PHE A 205 -19.65 -19.31 -19.73
CA PHE A 205 -20.88 -19.24 -18.92
C PHE A 205 -21.78 -18.03 -19.21
N PHE A 206 -21.30 -17.00 -19.91
CA PHE A 206 -22.13 -15.84 -20.25
C PHE A 206 -22.84 -16.05 -21.60
N GLN A 207 -24.07 -15.55 -21.72
CA GLN A 207 -24.89 -15.66 -22.93
C GLN A 207 -25.26 -14.26 -23.43
N ASP A 208 -24.89 -13.93 -24.67
CA ASP A 208 -25.02 -12.57 -25.23
C ASP A 208 -26.48 -12.06 -25.26
N GLU A 209 -27.45 -12.96 -25.39
CA GLU A 209 -28.89 -12.63 -25.30
C GLU A 209 -29.25 -11.94 -23.97
N SER A 210 -28.56 -12.30 -22.88
CA SER A 210 -28.72 -11.66 -21.56
C SER A 210 -28.15 -10.24 -21.52
N LYS A 211 -27.14 -9.94 -22.36
CA LYS A 211 -26.54 -8.60 -22.48
C LYS A 211 -27.55 -7.62 -23.11
N GLY A 212 -28.25 -8.06 -24.16
CA GLY A 212 -29.31 -7.28 -24.82
C GLY A 212 -30.48 -6.97 -23.87
N ALA A 213 -31.05 -7.99 -23.25
CA ALA A 213 -32.18 -7.83 -22.32
C ALA A 213 -31.85 -6.90 -21.14
N ALA A 214 -30.64 -7.00 -20.57
CA ALA A 214 -30.20 -6.11 -19.49
C ALA A 214 -29.97 -4.65 -19.96
N LEU A 215 -29.45 -4.46 -21.19
CA LEU A 215 -29.30 -3.12 -21.77
C LEU A 215 -30.67 -2.46 -22.02
N ASP A 216 -31.64 -3.20 -22.55
CA ASP A 216 -33.01 -2.70 -22.73
C ASP A 216 -33.65 -2.32 -21.39
N MET A 217 -33.51 -3.14 -20.35
CA MET A 217 -33.98 -2.80 -19.00
C MET A 217 -33.37 -1.49 -18.49
N VAL A 218 -32.06 -1.26 -18.68
CA VAL A 218 -31.41 -0.01 -18.26
C VAL A 218 -31.91 1.18 -19.10
N ASN A 219 -32.08 1.02 -20.41
CA ASN A 219 -32.66 2.05 -21.28
C ASN A 219 -34.08 2.45 -20.84
N PHE A 220 -34.94 1.48 -20.47
CA PHE A 220 -36.26 1.76 -19.90
C PHE A 220 -36.15 2.51 -18.57
N ILE A 221 -35.31 2.06 -17.64
CA ILE A 221 -35.12 2.72 -16.33
C ILE A 221 -34.63 4.17 -16.50
N MET A 222 -33.68 4.42 -17.41
CA MET A 222 -33.18 5.77 -17.70
C MET A 222 -34.27 6.66 -18.30
N LYS A 223 -35.15 6.12 -19.17
CA LYS A 223 -36.28 6.84 -19.74
C LYS A 223 -37.33 7.21 -18.68
N GLU A 224 -37.72 6.28 -17.83
CA GLU A 224 -38.72 6.56 -16.78
C GLU A 224 -38.16 7.52 -15.71
N PHE A 225 -36.85 7.43 -15.38
CA PHE A 225 -36.17 8.42 -14.54
C PHE A 225 -36.24 9.84 -15.13
N MET A 226 -36.12 9.97 -16.45
CA MET A 226 -36.25 11.26 -17.15
C MET A 226 -37.69 11.81 -17.09
N SER A 227 -38.72 10.96 -17.18
CA SER A 227 -40.11 11.39 -16.94
C SER A 227 -40.31 11.88 -15.51
N ILE A 228 -39.80 11.14 -14.52
CA ILE A 228 -39.86 11.54 -13.10
C ILE A 228 -39.18 12.90 -12.87
N LEU A 229 -38.07 13.20 -13.54
CA LEU A 229 -37.43 14.53 -13.48
C LEU A 229 -38.29 15.65 -14.12
N GLU A 230 -39.14 15.35 -15.08
CA GLU A 230 -40.08 16.31 -15.67
C GLU A 230 -41.33 16.52 -14.77
N ASP A 231 -41.81 15.47 -14.09
CA ASP A 231 -43.03 15.52 -13.26
C ASP A 231 -42.83 16.07 -11.83
N ILE A 232 -41.61 16.01 -11.25
CA ILE A 232 -41.39 16.47 -9.86
C ILE A 232 -41.60 17.98 -9.69
N ASN A 233 -42.26 18.35 -8.59
CA ASN A 233 -42.60 19.74 -8.24
C ASN A 233 -41.68 20.36 -7.17
N TRP A 234 -40.86 19.56 -6.49
CA TRP A 234 -39.97 20.01 -5.39
C TRP A 234 -38.60 20.51 -5.88
N MET A 235 -38.24 20.23 -7.13
CA MET A 235 -36.95 20.59 -7.73
C MET A 235 -37.12 21.77 -8.69
N ASP A 236 -36.31 22.81 -8.52
CA ASP A 236 -36.30 23.97 -9.41
C ASP A 236 -35.77 23.62 -10.81
N GLU A 237 -36.07 24.46 -11.79
CA GLU A 237 -35.70 24.22 -13.20
C GLU A 237 -34.19 24.17 -13.44
N GLN A 238 -33.38 24.93 -12.70
CA GLN A 238 -31.93 24.90 -12.88
C GLN A 238 -31.32 23.60 -12.34
N THR A 239 -31.78 23.13 -11.18
CA THR A 239 -31.38 21.83 -10.61
C THR A 239 -31.89 20.67 -11.49
N ARG A 240 -33.11 20.78 -12.02
CA ARG A 240 -33.71 19.82 -12.97
C ARG A 240 -32.89 19.67 -14.25
N GLN A 241 -32.45 20.78 -14.86
CA GLN A 241 -31.58 20.76 -16.02
C GLN A 241 -30.21 20.12 -15.72
N ARG A 242 -29.62 20.35 -14.54
CA ARG A 242 -28.38 19.68 -14.12
C ARG A 242 -28.59 18.18 -13.90
N ALA A 243 -29.71 17.77 -13.29
CA ALA A 243 -30.07 16.37 -13.11
C ALA A 243 -30.27 15.66 -14.47
N ARG A 244 -30.95 16.32 -15.42
CA ARG A 244 -31.13 15.86 -16.80
C ARG A 244 -29.78 15.68 -17.52
N ALA A 245 -28.90 16.68 -17.44
CA ALA A 245 -27.57 16.61 -18.04
C ALA A 245 -26.72 15.47 -17.44
N LYS A 246 -26.79 15.26 -16.12
CA LYS A 246 -26.13 14.13 -15.46
C LYS A 246 -26.71 12.79 -15.90
N ALA A 247 -28.02 12.67 -16.02
CA ALA A 247 -28.68 11.43 -16.46
C ALA A 247 -28.31 11.03 -17.89
N LEU A 248 -28.27 12.01 -18.81
CA LEU A 248 -27.85 11.82 -20.20
C LEU A 248 -26.36 11.49 -20.35
N ALA A 249 -25.54 11.73 -19.33
CA ALA A 249 -24.11 11.39 -19.30
C ALA A 249 -23.80 10.02 -18.67
N ILE A 250 -24.82 9.25 -18.22
CA ILE A 250 -24.62 7.90 -17.69
C ILE A 250 -24.28 6.94 -18.83
N GLN A 251 -23.11 6.28 -18.73
CA GLN A 251 -22.72 5.19 -19.62
C GLN A 251 -23.01 3.83 -18.96
N PRO A 252 -23.86 2.97 -19.56
CA PRO A 252 -24.17 1.65 -19.02
C PRO A 252 -23.10 0.61 -19.39
N TYR A 253 -22.43 0.03 -18.39
CA TYR A 253 -21.53 -1.10 -18.57
C TYR A 253 -22.26 -2.40 -18.23
N ILE A 254 -22.59 -3.19 -19.24
CA ILE A 254 -23.45 -4.38 -19.10
C ILE A 254 -22.63 -5.66 -19.29
N GLY A 255 -22.59 -6.53 -18.26
CA GLY A 255 -21.92 -7.83 -18.31
C GLY A 255 -20.39 -7.72 -18.29
N TYR A 256 -19.79 -7.46 -19.45
CA TYR A 256 -18.33 -7.45 -19.65
C TYR A 256 -17.91 -6.52 -20.81
N PRO A 257 -16.70 -5.94 -20.77
CA PRO A 257 -16.12 -5.21 -21.89
C PRO A 257 -15.56 -6.17 -22.96
N GLU A 258 -15.74 -5.85 -24.24
CA GLU A 258 -15.40 -6.72 -25.39
C GLU A 258 -13.91 -7.09 -25.47
N GLU A 259 -13.07 -6.33 -24.79
CA GLU A 259 -11.64 -6.55 -24.63
C GLU A 259 -11.34 -7.93 -24.00
N LEU A 260 -12.20 -8.43 -23.09
CA LEU A 260 -12.02 -9.75 -22.47
C LEU A 260 -12.16 -10.92 -23.46
N LEU A 261 -12.86 -10.73 -24.59
CA LEU A 261 -12.97 -11.76 -25.63
C LEU A 261 -11.71 -11.86 -26.50
N LYS A 262 -10.78 -10.91 -26.39
CA LYS A 262 -9.60 -10.79 -27.26
C LYS A 262 -8.35 -11.22 -26.47
N ASP A 263 -7.89 -12.46 -26.69
CA ASP A 263 -6.73 -13.00 -25.96
C ASP A 263 -5.51 -12.08 -25.97
N ALA A 264 -5.17 -11.50 -27.13
CA ALA A 264 -4.05 -10.57 -27.24
C ALA A 264 -4.13 -9.35 -26.30
N LEU A 265 -5.33 -8.83 -25.99
CA LEU A 265 -5.49 -7.71 -25.05
C LEU A 265 -5.49 -8.16 -23.59
N VAL A 266 -5.99 -9.36 -23.30
CA VAL A 266 -5.88 -9.98 -21.97
C VAL A 266 -4.41 -10.31 -21.68
N GLU A 267 -3.66 -10.83 -22.67
CA GLU A 267 -2.22 -11.06 -22.58
C GLU A 267 -1.42 -9.76 -22.47
N GLU A 268 -1.74 -8.72 -23.25
CA GLU A 268 -1.10 -7.40 -23.17
C GLU A 268 -1.26 -6.74 -21.79
N HIS A 269 -2.42 -6.95 -21.14
CA HIS A 269 -2.65 -6.48 -19.77
C HIS A 269 -1.72 -7.14 -18.73
N TYR A 270 -1.17 -8.33 -19.02
CA TYR A 270 -0.24 -9.06 -18.15
C TYR A 270 1.20 -9.19 -18.73
N SER A 271 1.51 -8.51 -19.84
CA SER A 271 2.79 -8.70 -20.56
C SER A 271 3.95 -7.82 -20.07
N ASN A 272 3.73 -6.96 -19.07
CA ASN A 272 4.51 -5.74 -18.86
C ASN A 272 5.22 -5.63 -17.49
N ILE A 273 5.76 -6.73 -16.93
CA ILE A 273 6.81 -6.59 -15.89
C ILE A 273 8.00 -5.89 -16.50
N ASN A 274 8.12 -4.61 -16.17
CA ASN A 274 9.24 -3.77 -16.56
C ASN A 274 9.92 -3.27 -15.29
N GLY A 275 11.25 -3.37 -15.23
CA GLY A 275 12.04 -2.88 -14.09
C GLY A 275 11.98 -1.35 -13.92
N VAL A 276 11.59 -0.61 -14.97
CA VAL A 276 11.27 0.83 -14.89
C VAL A 276 9.91 1.04 -14.23
N ASN A 277 8.91 0.22 -14.55
CA ASN A 277 7.57 0.30 -13.98
C ASN A 277 7.58 -0.11 -12.50
N THR A 278 7.98 -1.34 -12.21
CA THR A 278 8.02 -1.91 -10.86
C THR A 278 9.02 -1.21 -9.92
N GLN A 279 9.82 -0.25 -10.42
CA GLN A 279 10.82 0.50 -9.66
C GLN A 279 10.28 1.11 -8.35
N GLY A 280 9.00 1.48 -8.25
CA GLY A 280 8.43 2.11 -7.05
C GLY A 280 8.32 1.10 -5.93
N GLU A 281 7.52 0.05 -6.14
CA GLU A 281 7.45 -1.12 -5.26
C GLU A 281 8.82 -1.74 -4.99
N ASN A 282 9.72 -1.81 -5.99
CA ASN A 282 11.08 -2.30 -5.79
C ASN A 282 11.90 -1.37 -4.86
N ILE A 283 11.84 -0.05 -5.01
CA ILE A 283 12.53 0.91 -4.12
C ILE A 283 11.89 0.87 -2.72
N ALA A 284 10.57 0.77 -2.62
CA ALA A 284 9.83 0.61 -1.38
C ALA A 284 10.18 -0.70 -0.65
N ASP A 285 10.38 -1.81 -1.36
CA ASP A 285 10.87 -3.07 -0.79
C ASP A 285 12.35 -2.97 -0.37
N ASN A 286 13.21 -2.39 -1.22
CA ASN A 286 14.63 -2.17 -0.90
C ASN A 286 14.78 -1.31 0.37
N GLY A 287 14.10 -0.16 0.42
CA GLY A 287 14.12 0.77 1.55
C GLY A 287 13.40 0.22 2.77
N GLY A 288 12.20 -0.34 2.60
CA GLY A 288 11.37 -0.89 3.68
C GLY A 288 12.01 -2.08 4.40
N ILE A 289 12.59 -3.04 3.65
CA ILE A 289 13.31 -4.17 4.25
C ILE A 289 14.62 -3.69 4.90
N LYS A 290 15.35 -2.76 4.26
CA LYS A 290 16.58 -2.16 4.83
C LYS A 290 16.29 -1.44 6.15
N GLU A 291 15.26 -0.60 6.20
CA GLU A 291 14.91 0.16 7.41
C GLU A 291 14.28 -0.71 8.50
N ALA A 292 13.48 -1.72 8.14
CA ALA A 292 13.03 -2.74 9.09
C ALA A 292 14.22 -3.51 9.70
N PHE A 293 15.23 -3.88 8.91
CA PHE A 293 16.43 -4.54 9.42
C PHE A 293 17.34 -3.58 10.22
N ASN A 294 17.43 -2.31 9.84
CA ASN A 294 18.15 -1.28 10.61
C ASN A 294 17.48 -1.02 11.97
N ALA A 295 16.15 -0.95 12.00
CA ALA A 295 15.37 -0.86 13.23
C ALA A 295 15.58 -2.12 14.11
N TYR A 296 15.61 -3.32 13.51
CA TYR A 296 15.88 -4.56 14.23
C TYR A 296 17.31 -4.59 14.82
N LYS A 297 18.36 -4.30 14.03
CA LYS A 297 19.75 -4.17 14.53
C LYS A 297 19.85 -3.16 15.67
N LYS A 298 19.19 -1.99 15.55
CA LYS A 298 19.16 -0.94 16.57
C LYS A 298 18.46 -1.41 17.84
N TRP A 299 17.38 -2.18 17.73
CA TRP A 299 16.70 -2.79 18.87
C TRP A 299 17.56 -3.86 19.57
N VAL A 300 18.15 -4.79 18.83
CA VAL A 300 19.06 -5.83 19.36
C VAL A 300 20.24 -5.19 20.11
N LYS A 301 20.84 -4.12 19.57
CA LYS A 301 21.92 -3.36 20.24
C LYS A 301 21.51 -2.76 21.59
N GLN A 302 20.22 -2.51 21.80
CA GLN A 302 19.67 -1.91 23.03
C GLN A 302 19.11 -2.95 24.03
N ASN A 303 18.73 -4.15 23.57
CA ASN A 303 17.93 -5.10 24.35
C ASN A 303 18.57 -6.50 24.46
N GLY A 304 19.66 -6.76 23.72
CA GLY A 304 20.25 -8.08 23.56
C GLY A 304 19.62 -8.89 22.42
N PRO A 305 20.27 -9.98 21.98
CA PRO A 305 19.76 -10.87 20.95
C PRO A 305 18.67 -11.80 21.49
N GLU A 306 17.72 -12.17 20.63
CA GLU A 306 16.65 -13.12 20.96
C GLU A 306 17.15 -14.57 20.98
N ALA A 307 16.43 -15.42 21.73
CA ALA A 307 16.68 -16.85 21.71
C ALA A 307 16.33 -17.47 20.35
N ARG A 308 17.10 -18.47 19.89
CA ARG A 308 16.80 -19.19 18.66
C ARG A 308 15.51 -20.01 18.81
N LEU A 309 14.70 -20.05 17.75
CA LEU A 309 13.47 -20.86 17.72
C LEU A 309 13.80 -22.36 17.77
N PRO A 310 13.20 -23.14 18.69
CA PRO A 310 13.42 -24.58 18.77
C PRO A 310 13.12 -25.30 17.45
N GLY A 311 14.03 -26.18 17.02
CA GLY A 311 13.90 -26.93 15.77
C GLY A 311 14.26 -26.17 14.48
N LEU A 312 14.81 -24.96 14.57
CA LEU A 312 15.33 -24.21 13.43
C LEU A 312 16.84 -23.96 13.58
N LYS A 313 17.60 -24.18 12.50
CA LYS A 313 19.08 -24.03 12.47
C LYS A 313 19.57 -22.58 12.34
N TYR A 314 18.65 -21.67 12.02
CA TYR A 314 18.92 -20.28 11.65
C TYR A 314 18.98 -19.33 12.85
N THR A 315 19.70 -18.21 12.71
CA THR A 315 19.68 -17.09 13.68
C THR A 315 18.37 -16.29 13.58
N PRO A 316 18.00 -15.48 14.60
CA PRO A 316 16.89 -14.52 14.46
C PRO A 316 17.06 -13.54 13.29
N GLN A 317 18.30 -13.12 12.99
CA GLN A 317 18.61 -12.26 11.84
C GLN A 317 18.43 -12.99 10.50
N GLN A 318 18.84 -14.26 10.37
CA GLN A 318 18.55 -15.09 9.18
C GLN A 318 17.05 -15.34 9.03
N LEU A 319 16.33 -15.55 10.13
CA LEU A 319 14.88 -15.75 10.12
C LEU A 319 14.11 -14.50 9.68
N PHE A 320 14.60 -13.29 9.99
CA PHE A 320 14.07 -12.05 9.41
C PHE A 320 14.10 -12.09 7.87
N TRP A 321 15.27 -12.38 7.27
CA TRP A 321 15.43 -12.41 5.81
C TRP A 321 14.61 -13.54 5.15
N ILE A 322 14.60 -14.74 5.74
CA ILE A 322 13.81 -15.87 5.24
C ILE A 322 12.30 -15.59 5.33
N SER A 323 11.85 -14.92 6.40
CA SER A 323 10.45 -14.51 6.56
C SER A 323 10.04 -13.39 5.62
N ALA A 324 10.93 -12.42 5.34
CA ALA A 324 10.69 -11.37 4.36
C ALA A 324 10.52 -11.98 2.96
N ALA A 325 11.40 -12.89 2.55
CA ALA A 325 11.25 -13.60 1.28
C ALA A 325 9.92 -14.36 1.15
N ASN A 326 9.53 -15.09 2.21
CA ASN A 326 8.28 -15.86 2.26
C ASN A 326 7.00 -14.99 2.27
N MET A 327 7.10 -13.71 2.60
CA MET A 327 5.98 -12.77 2.54
C MET A 327 5.68 -12.36 1.09
N PHE A 328 6.72 -11.96 0.33
CA PHE A 328 6.52 -11.45 -1.03
C PHE A 328 6.22 -12.56 -2.04
N ASN A 329 6.92 -13.70 -1.95
CA ASN A 329 6.75 -14.86 -2.84
C ASN A 329 6.82 -14.54 -4.37
N VAL A 330 7.36 -13.38 -4.75
CA VAL A 330 7.59 -12.93 -6.13
C VAL A 330 9.09 -12.70 -6.36
N LEU A 331 9.62 -13.24 -7.47
CA LEU A 331 11.04 -13.33 -7.78
C LEU A 331 11.79 -12.00 -7.63
N CYS A 332 11.26 -10.95 -8.26
CA CYS A 332 11.89 -9.63 -8.31
C CYS A 332 11.90 -8.94 -6.93
N ARG A 333 10.76 -9.00 -6.22
CA ARG A 333 10.56 -8.42 -4.87
C ARG A 333 11.41 -9.09 -3.79
N VAL A 334 11.95 -10.30 -4.05
CA VAL A 334 12.90 -10.96 -3.14
C VAL A 334 14.35 -10.77 -3.58
N ILE A 335 14.70 -11.06 -4.83
CA ILE A 335 16.10 -11.02 -5.28
C ILE A 335 16.64 -9.59 -5.30
N GLY A 336 15.88 -8.60 -5.78
CA GLY A 336 16.33 -7.21 -5.88
C GLY A 336 16.76 -6.65 -4.51
N PRO A 337 15.85 -6.56 -3.52
CA PRO A 337 16.17 -6.05 -2.18
C PRO A 337 17.29 -6.80 -1.45
N THR A 338 17.35 -8.14 -1.58
CA THR A 338 18.36 -8.93 -0.86
C THR A 338 19.74 -8.87 -1.51
N SER A 339 19.83 -8.90 -2.84
CA SER A 339 21.12 -8.74 -3.55
C SER A 339 21.71 -7.34 -3.39
N ASN A 340 20.88 -6.30 -3.30
CA ASN A 340 21.32 -4.93 -3.01
C ASN A 340 21.76 -4.71 -1.55
N SER A 341 21.36 -5.57 -0.61
CA SER A 341 21.72 -5.42 0.81
C SER A 341 23.14 -5.91 1.11
N PRO A 342 24.00 -5.11 1.75
CA PRO A 342 25.25 -5.58 2.36
C PRO A 342 25.00 -6.45 3.61
N GLU A 343 23.98 -6.12 4.40
CA GLU A 343 23.60 -6.86 5.61
C GLU A 343 23.14 -8.29 5.33
N PHE A 344 22.33 -8.49 4.29
CA PHE A 344 21.95 -9.82 3.84
C PHE A 344 23.18 -10.67 3.52
N ALA A 345 24.09 -10.14 2.70
CA ALA A 345 25.31 -10.82 2.31
C ALA A 345 26.23 -11.13 3.51
N ALA A 346 26.26 -10.28 4.54
CA ALA A 346 27.00 -10.54 5.77
C ALA A 346 26.38 -11.66 6.63
N GLU A 347 25.05 -11.66 6.82
CA GLU A 347 24.36 -12.64 7.68
C GLU A 347 24.31 -14.06 7.05
N PHE A 348 24.45 -14.16 5.72
CA PHE A 348 24.60 -15.43 4.99
C PHE A 348 26.04 -15.74 4.55
N ASN A 349 27.01 -14.86 4.81
CA ASN A 349 28.43 -14.97 4.42
C ASN A 349 28.69 -15.11 2.91
N CYS A 350 27.93 -14.39 2.08
CA CYS A 350 28.01 -14.50 0.62
C CYS A 350 29.29 -13.86 0.04
N PRO A 351 30.08 -14.59 -0.78
CA PRO A 351 31.28 -14.04 -1.43
C PRO A 351 30.99 -12.82 -2.30
N VAL A 352 31.89 -11.84 -2.31
CA VAL A 352 31.77 -10.66 -3.18
C VAL A 352 31.84 -11.11 -4.64
N GLY A 353 30.81 -10.76 -5.42
CA GLY A 353 30.63 -11.19 -6.81
C GLY A 353 29.75 -12.42 -6.99
N SER A 354 29.22 -13.05 -5.93
CA SER A 354 28.14 -14.04 -6.08
C SER A 354 26.84 -13.36 -6.55
N PRO A 355 25.88 -14.09 -7.14
CA PRO A 355 24.63 -13.51 -7.64
C PRO A 355 23.84 -12.72 -6.59
N MET A 356 23.85 -13.15 -5.33
CA MET A 356 23.20 -12.45 -4.22
C MET A 356 24.14 -11.50 -3.46
N ASN A 357 25.39 -11.33 -3.90
CA ASN A 357 26.29 -10.29 -3.41
C ASN A 357 27.07 -9.62 -4.55
N PRO A 358 26.38 -8.98 -5.52
CA PRO A 358 26.99 -8.32 -6.65
C PRO A 358 27.92 -7.16 -6.22
N VAL A 359 28.94 -6.90 -7.02
CA VAL A 359 29.90 -5.79 -6.79
C VAL A 359 29.21 -4.42 -6.87
N ASN A 360 28.28 -4.27 -7.81
CA ASN A 360 27.44 -3.09 -7.96
C ASN A 360 26.10 -3.35 -7.27
N LYS A 361 25.82 -2.65 -6.17
CA LYS A 361 24.54 -2.70 -5.45
C LYS A 361 23.79 -1.39 -5.66
N CYS A 362 22.51 -1.46 -6.02
CA CYS A 362 21.66 -0.28 -6.14
C CYS A 362 21.23 0.18 -4.73
N ILE A 363 21.64 1.39 -4.35
CA ILE A 363 21.28 2.00 -3.05
C ILE A 363 20.76 3.41 -3.35
N VAL A 364 19.49 3.66 -2.98
CA VAL A 364 18.81 4.97 -3.15
C VAL A 364 18.57 5.62 -1.79
N TRP A 365 18.22 4.81 -0.79
CA TRP A 365 18.01 5.14 0.61
C TRP A 365 18.85 4.20 1.47
#